data_AF-A0AAN5D010-F1
#
_entry.id   AF-A0AAN5D010-F1
#
_cell.length_a   1.000
_cell.length_b   1.000
_cell.length_c   1.000
_cell.angle_alpha   90.00
_cell.angle_beta   90.00
_cell.angle_gamma   90.00
#
_symmetry.space_group_name_H-M   'P 1'
#
loop_
_entity.id
_entity.type
_entity.pdbx_description
1 polymer ?
#
loop_
_entity_poly.entity_id
_entity_poly.type
_entity_poly.pdbx_seq_one_letter_code
_entity_poly.pdbx_strand_id
1 'polypeptide(L)'
;MLSEFPLPDEADLYHATRDGQKNMFDEGKKKPQVSYRGDGRKEIDGILQEAQGANALWTTTISRGVAHQWKDKSEGRMARAQRYIADATYEVKVYIRQNRHVSIVALVILNLFLVYILYRLL
;
A
#
# COMPACT_ATOMS: atom_id res chain seq x y z
N MET A 1 38.69 -26.01 -40.82
CA MET A 1 37.31 -26.39 -40.49
C MET A 1 37.27 -26.70 -39.00
N LEU A 2 36.27 -26.16 -38.30
CA LEU A 2 35.98 -26.23 -36.86
C LEU A 2 36.96 -25.47 -35.94
N SER A 3 36.79 -24.15 -35.88
CA SER A 3 37.18 -23.34 -34.72
C SER A 3 36.17 -23.57 -33.60
N GLU A 4 36.61 -24.18 -32.51
CA GLU A 4 35.88 -24.25 -31.24
C GLU A 4 35.65 -22.82 -30.72
N PHE A 5 34.39 -22.40 -30.71
CA PHE A 5 33.97 -21.19 -30.02
C PHE A 5 33.92 -21.50 -28.52
N PRO A 6 34.64 -20.75 -27.66
CA PRO A 6 34.45 -20.89 -26.23
C PRO A 6 33.02 -20.46 -25.88
N LEU A 7 32.27 -21.35 -25.24
CA LEU A 7 30.98 -21.03 -24.65
C LEU A 7 31.19 -19.89 -23.64
N PRO A 8 30.40 -18.81 -23.68
CA PRO A 8 30.51 -17.76 -22.69
C PRO A 8 30.11 -18.32 -21.32
N ASP A 9 31.00 -18.20 -20.35
CA ASP A 9 30.74 -18.58 -18.96
C ASP A 9 29.46 -17.89 -18.47
N GLU A 10 28.53 -18.65 -17.91
CA GLU A 10 27.21 -18.16 -17.46
C GLU A 10 27.32 -16.96 -16.49
N ALA A 11 28.48 -16.80 -15.85
CA ALA A 11 28.81 -15.65 -14.99
C ALA A 11 28.72 -14.31 -15.71
N ASP A 12 29.09 -14.21 -16.99
CA ASP A 12 29.10 -12.94 -17.74
C ASP A 12 27.69 -12.50 -18.16
N LEU A 13 26.75 -13.45 -18.30
CA LEU A 13 25.36 -13.15 -18.65
C LEU A 13 24.61 -12.45 -17.49
N TYR A 14 25.02 -12.68 -16.24
CA TYR A 14 24.45 -12.02 -15.06
C TYR A 14 25.02 -10.63 -14.79
N HIS A 15 26.16 -10.28 -15.38
CA HIS A 15 26.76 -8.96 -15.21
C HIS A 15 26.24 -7.93 -16.24
N ALA A 16 25.82 -8.37 -17.43
CA ALA A 16 25.29 -7.48 -18.47
C ALA A 16 23.90 -6.89 -18.13
N THR A 17 23.16 -7.46 -17.17
CA THR A 17 21.83 -6.94 -16.76
C THR A 17 21.90 -5.94 -15.61
N ARG A 18 23.10 -5.66 -15.05
CA ARG A 18 23.25 -4.87 -13.83
C ARG A 18 23.58 -3.39 -14.04
N ASP A 19 23.73 -2.95 -15.30
CA ASP A 19 23.94 -1.54 -15.65
C ASP A 19 22.68 -0.82 -16.17
N GLY A 20 21.58 -1.57 -16.40
CA GLY A 20 20.32 -1.01 -16.91
C GLY A 20 19.26 -0.66 -15.87
N GLN A 21 19.50 -0.93 -14.58
CA GLN A 21 18.49 -0.77 -13.52
C GLN A 21 19.02 0.07 -12.34
N LYS A 22 19.74 1.14 -12.64
CA LYS A 22 19.98 2.22 -11.69
C LYS A 22 18.71 3.08 -11.59
N ASN A 23 18.02 2.92 -10.45
CA ASN A 23 17.22 3.94 -9.78
C ASN A 23 15.78 4.16 -10.31
N MET A 24 14.92 3.14 -10.19
CA MET A 24 13.45 3.34 -10.22
C MET A 24 12.79 3.25 -8.83
N PHE A 25 13.58 3.12 -7.76
CA PHE A 25 13.08 3.17 -6.38
C PHE A 25 13.50 4.48 -5.71
N ASP A 26 12.48 5.20 -5.27
CA ASP A 26 12.49 6.30 -4.31
C ASP A 26 13.25 7.57 -4.71
N GLU A 27 12.58 8.41 -5.51
CA GLU A 27 12.55 9.85 -5.18
C GLU A 27 11.88 10.01 -3.81
N GLY A 28 12.57 9.56 -2.76
CA GLY A 28 12.24 9.91 -1.40
C GLY A 28 12.36 11.41 -1.33
N LYS A 29 11.22 12.12 -1.39
CA LYS A 29 11.13 13.57 -1.20
C LYS A 29 12.09 13.93 -0.08
N LYS A 30 13.23 14.55 -0.43
CA LYS A 30 14.26 14.91 0.55
C LYS A 30 13.53 15.73 1.60
N LYS A 31 13.55 15.24 2.86
CA LYS A 31 12.92 15.97 3.94
C LYS A 31 13.67 17.31 4.04
N PRO A 32 12.96 18.44 4.03
CA PRO A 32 13.59 19.75 4.08
C PRO A 32 14.50 19.82 5.31
N GLN A 33 15.74 20.24 5.11
CA GLN A 33 16.70 20.37 6.20
C GLN A 33 16.36 21.65 6.98
N VAL A 34 15.98 21.47 8.24
CA VAL A 34 15.63 22.58 9.13
C VAL A 34 16.82 22.89 10.02
N SER A 35 17.42 24.06 9.86
CA SER A 35 18.42 24.64 10.75
C SER A 35 17.83 25.84 11.51
N TYR A 36 18.37 26.13 12.69
CA TYR A 36 18.01 27.30 13.47
C TYR A 36 19.24 28.19 13.63
N ARG A 37 19.10 29.47 13.35
CA ARG A 37 20.18 30.45 13.57
C ARG A 37 20.28 30.79 15.06
N GLY A 38 21.41 31.34 15.50
CA GLY A 38 21.57 31.86 16.88
C GLY A 38 20.55 32.94 17.27
N ASP A 39 19.92 33.59 16.29
CA ASP A 39 18.80 34.54 16.44
C ASP A 39 17.41 33.85 16.54
N GLY A 40 17.35 32.51 16.57
CA GLY A 40 16.11 31.74 16.70
C GLY A 40 15.25 31.64 15.43
N ARG A 41 15.67 32.27 14.32
CA ARG A 41 15.00 32.18 13.02
C ARG A 41 15.21 30.80 12.39
N LYS A 42 14.12 30.25 11.82
CA LYS A 42 14.12 28.98 11.11
C LYS A 42 14.65 29.16 9.69
N GLU A 43 15.61 28.34 9.33
CA GLU A 43 16.17 28.24 8.00
C GLU A 43 15.79 26.88 7.42
N ILE A 44 15.22 26.89 6.21
CA ILE A 44 14.82 25.68 5.51
C ILE A 44 15.58 25.66 4.19
N ASP A 45 16.45 24.64 4.02
CA ASP A 45 17.26 24.46 2.81
C ASP A 45 18.04 25.74 2.41
N GLY A 46 18.58 26.48 3.39
CA GLY A 46 19.33 27.71 3.18
C GLY A 46 18.48 28.97 2.95
N ILE A 47 17.16 28.87 2.93
CA ILE A 47 16.24 30.00 2.82
C ILE A 47 15.80 30.42 4.22
N LEU A 48 16.11 31.67 4.58
CA LEU A 48 15.70 32.26 5.85
C LEU A 48 14.19 32.55 5.81
N GLN A 49 13.42 31.89 6.68
CA GLN A 49 12.00 32.15 6.78
C GLN A 49 11.76 33.49 7.49
N GLU A 50 10.75 34.26 7.04
CA GLU A 50 10.35 35.50 7.72
C GLU A 50 10.12 35.25 9.21
N ALA A 51 10.49 36.23 10.04
CA ALA A 51 10.38 36.12 11.49
C ALA A 51 8.93 35.76 11.86
N GLN A 52 8.74 34.54 12.35
CA GLN A 52 7.42 34.11 12.80
C GLN A 52 7.07 34.91 14.05
N GLY A 53 6.13 35.86 13.91
CA GLY A 53 5.58 36.56 15.06
C GLY A 53 5.01 35.55 16.07
N ALA A 54 5.01 35.91 17.35
CA ALA A 54 4.55 35.02 18.43
C ALA A 54 3.17 34.39 18.12
N ASN A 55 2.26 35.17 17.52
CA ASN A 55 0.94 34.69 17.11
C ASN A 55 1.01 33.55 16.08
N ALA A 56 1.95 33.59 15.13
CA ALA A 56 2.14 32.56 14.12
C ALA A 56 2.66 31.23 14.73
N LEU A 57 3.49 31.33 15.77
CA LEU A 57 3.98 30.16 16.53
C LEU A 57 2.84 29.53 17.34
N TRP A 58 2.03 30.35 18.00
CA TRP A 58 0.87 29.88 18.76
C TRP A 58 -0.18 29.22 17.86
N THR A 59 -0.52 29.82 16.72
CA THR A 59 -1.47 29.21 15.77
C THR A 59 -0.96 27.90 15.18
N THR A 60 0.34 27.82 14.87
CA THR A 60 0.97 26.57 14.40
C THR A 60 0.95 25.48 15.46
N THR A 61 1.12 25.85 16.73
CA THR A 61 1.08 24.91 17.86
C THR A 61 -0.34 24.38 18.08
N ILE A 62 -1.33 25.28 18.05
CA ILE A 62 -2.76 24.92 18.18
C ILE A 62 -3.19 24.04 17.01
N SER A 63 -2.86 24.40 15.77
CA SER A 63 -3.23 23.62 14.59
C SER A 63 -2.62 22.22 14.60
N ARG A 64 -1.35 22.10 15.05
CA ARG A 64 -0.69 20.80 15.24
C ARG A 64 -1.36 19.98 16.33
N GLY A 65 -1.77 20.59 17.44
CA GLY A 65 -2.52 19.92 18.51
C GLY A 65 -3.88 19.39 18.05
N VAL A 66 -4.65 20.22 17.32
CA VAL A 66 -5.94 19.81 16.74
C VAL A 66 -5.73 18.69 15.72
N ALA A 67 -4.74 18.81 14.82
CA ALA A 67 -4.43 17.76 13.85
C ALA A 67 -4.08 16.43 14.53
N HIS A 68 -3.34 16.46 15.64
CA HIS A 68 -3.01 15.25 16.41
C HIS A 68 -4.26 14.61 17.03
N GLN A 69 -5.13 15.40 17.65
CA GLN A 69 -6.38 14.89 18.22
C GLN A 69 -7.29 14.25 17.16
N TRP A 70 -7.35 14.84 15.97
CA TRP A 70 -8.12 14.29 14.85
C TRP A 70 -7.52 12.98 14.33
N LYS A 71 -6.19 12.89 14.27
CA LYS A 71 -5.46 11.67 13.91
C LYS A 71 -5.70 10.56 14.93
N ASP A 72 -5.57 10.84 16.22
CA ASP A 72 -5.79 9.84 17.27
C ASP A 72 -7.24 9.32 17.27
N LYS A 73 -8.19 10.23 17.00
CA LYS A 73 -9.62 9.87 16.88
C LYS A 73 -9.93 9.05 15.62
N SER A 74 -9.23 9.28 14.51
CA SER A 74 -9.41 8.51 13.28
C SER A 74 -8.76 7.14 13.39
N GLU A 75 -7.53 7.06 13.90
CA GLU A 75 -6.81 5.79 14.09
C GLU A 75 -7.57 4.84 15.02
N GLY A 76 -8.13 5.33 16.12
CA GLY A 76 -8.93 4.51 17.04
C GLY A 76 -10.19 3.92 16.41
N ARG A 77 -10.85 4.64 15.47
CA ARG A 77 -12.04 4.14 14.76
C ARG A 77 -11.67 3.21 13.61
N MET A 78 -10.61 3.54 12.88
CA MET A 78 -10.13 2.73 11.75
C MET A 78 -9.57 1.39 12.22
N ALA A 79 -8.82 1.37 13.33
CA ALA A 79 -8.31 0.13 13.91
C ALA A 79 -9.45 -0.81 14.35
N ARG A 80 -10.55 -0.25 14.88
CA ARG A 80 -11.75 -1.05 15.22
C ARG A 80 -12.45 -1.57 13.97
N ALA A 81 -12.65 -0.72 12.95
CA ALA A 81 -13.26 -1.13 11.69
C ALA A 81 -12.48 -2.25 10.99
N GLN A 82 -11.13 -2.16 10.99
CA GLN A 82 -10.26 -3.20 10.44
C GLN A 82 -10.42 -4.54 11.17
N ARG A 83 -10.57 -4.54 12.50
CA ARG A 83 -10.84 -5.77 13.27
C ARG A 83 -12.17 -6.40 12.90
N TYR A 84 -13.24 -5.62 12.81
CA TYR A 84 -14.55 -6.13 12.37
C TYR A 84 -14.51 -6.73 10.96
N ILE A 85 -13.82 -6.09 10.02
CA ILE A 85 -13.68 -6.59 8.65
C ILE A 85 -12.84 -7.88 8.64
N ALA A 86 -11.77 -7.94 9.42
CA ALA A 86 -10.94 -9.14 9.52
C ALA A 86 -11.72 -10.34 10.08
N ASP A 87 -12.51 -10.13 11.13
CA ASP A 87 -13.31 -11.20 11.74
C ASP A 87 -14.42 -11.67 10.79
N ALA A 88 -15.15 -10.74 10.17
CA ALA A 88 -16.20 -11.07 9.19
C ALA A 88 -15.66 -11.81 7.97
N THR A 89 -14.50 -11.40 7.44
CA THR A 89 -13.87 -12.07 6.30
C THR A 89 -13.33 -13.45 6.66
N TYR A 90 -12.86 -13.65 7.90
CA TYR A 90 -12.42 -14.95 8.39
C TYR A 90 -13.58 -15.95 8.46
N GLU A 91 -14.72 -15.56 9.05
CA GLU A 91 -15.91 -16.41 9.16
C GLU A 91 -16.45 -16.83 7.79
N VAL A 92 -16.54 -15.88 6.84
CA VAL A 92 -16.96 -16.17 5.46
C VAL A 92 -16.00 -17.14 4.78
N LYS A 93 -14.69 -16.96 4.97
CA LYS A 93 -13.67 -17.83 4.38
C LYS A 93 -13.72 -19.26 4.94
N VAL A 94 -13.98 -19.41 6.23
CA VAL A 94 -14.17 -20.72 6.88
C VAL A 94 -15.44 -21.39 6.34
N TYR A 95 -16.55 -20.66 6.24
CA TYR A 95 -17.81 -21.17 5.70
C TYR A 95 -17.67 -21.63 4.24
N ILE A 96 -17.04 -20.84 3.38
CA ILE A 96 -16.80 -21.21 1.96
C ILE A 96 -15.90 -22.45 1.85
N ARG A 97 -14.88 -22.57 2.70
CA ARG A 97 -13.99 -23.73 2.70
C ARG A 97 -14.72 -24.99 3.14
N GLN A 98 -15.59 -24.90 4.15
CA GLN A 98 -16.34 -26.03 4.68
C GLN A 98 -17.48 -26.47 3.74
N ASN A 99 -18.17 -25.52 3.08
CA ASN A 99 -19.30 -25.79 2.20
C ASN A 99 -18.95 -25.82 0.70
N ARG A 100 -17.66 -25.92 0.32
CA ARG A 100 -17.24 -25.96 -1.09
C ARG A 100 -17.95 -27.07 -1.87
N HIS A 101 -18.17 -28.22 -1.24
CA HIS A 101 -18.88 -29.33 -1.87
C HIS A 101 -20.39 -29.08 -1.96
N VAL A 102 -20.97 -28.43 -0.96
CA VAL A 102 -22.40 -28.08 -0.92
C VAL A 102 -22.73 -27.04 -2.00
N SER A 103 -21.88 -26.04 -2.21
CA SER A 103 -22.10 -25.01 -3.24
C SER A 103 -22.02 -25.59 -4.66
N ILE A 104 -21.07 -26.48 -4.92
CA ILE A 104 -20.95 -27.19 -6.21
C ILE A 104 -22.18 -28.06 -6.46
N VAL A 105 -22.59 -28.86 -5.48
CA VAL A 105 -23.78 -29.72 -5.60
C VAL A 105 -25.04 -28.88 -5.83
N ALA A 106 -25.22 -27.78 -5.10
CA ALA A 106 -26.35 -26.87 -5.30
C ALA A 106 -26.38 -26.25 -6.70
N LEU A 107 -25.23 -25.84 -7.24
CA LEU A 107 -25.11 -25.30 -8.60
C LEU A 107 -25.43 -26.34 -9.68
N VAL A 108 -25.04 -27.60 -9.47
CA VAL A 108 -25.37 -28.70 -10.38
C VAL A 108 -26.87 -28.97 -10.36
N ILE A 109 -27.48 -29.04 -9.17
CA ILE A 109 -28.93 -29.23 -9.03
C ILE A 109 -29.72 -28.08 -9.68
N LEU A 110 -29.30 -26.83 -9.46
CA LEU A 110 -29.91 -25.66 -10.07
C LEU A 110 -29.83 -25.71 -11.60
N ASN A 111 -28.67 -26.09 -12.15
CA ASN A 111 -28.50 -26.25 -13.60
C ASN A 111 -29.40 -27.36 -14.15
N LEU A 112 -29.48 -28.52 -13.50
CA LEU A 112 -30.37 -29.61 -13.91
C LEU A 112 -31.83 -29.17 -13.88
N PHE A 113 -32.22 -28.41 -12.86
CA PHE A 113 -33.57 -27.86 -12.74
C PHE A 113 -33.89 -26.85 -13.85
N LEU A 114 -32.94 -25.98 -14.20
CA LEU A 114 -33.08 -25.05 -15.33
C LEU A 114 -33.23 -25.78 -16.67
N VAL A 115 -32.40 -26.81 -16.92
CA VAL A 115 -32.51 -27.64 -18.13
C VAL A 115 -33.87 -28.34 -18.18
N TYR A 116 -34.35 -28.88 -17.05
CA TYR A 116 -35.67 -29.50 -16.97
C TYR A 116 -36.81 -28.51 -17.28
N ILE A 117 -36.73 -27.29 -16.74
CA ILE A 117 -37.72 -26.25 -17.04
C ILE A 117 -37.69 -25.88 -18.52
N LEU A 118 -36.50 -25.68 -19.10
CA LEU A 118 -36.35 -25.37 -20.53
C LEU A 118 -36.91 -26.49 -21.40
N TYR A 119 -36.65 -27.75 -21.06
CA TYR A 119 -37.17 -28.91 -21.79
C TYR A 119 -38.69 -29.05 -21.67
N ARG A 120 -39.28 -28.62 -20.54
CA ARG A 120 -40.73 -28.61 -20.35
C ARG A 120 -41.41 -27.43 -21.06
N LEU A 121 -40.70 -26.33 -21.26
CA LEU A 121 -41.22 -25.10 -21.86
C LEU A 121 -41.11 -25.10 -23.40
N LEU A 122 -40.19 -25.89 -23.95
CA LEU A 122 -40.01 -26.15 -25.38
C LEU A 122 -40.99 -27.23 -25.87
#